data_AF-A0A920NFF2-F1
#
_entry.id   AF-A0A920NFF2-F1
#
_cell.length_a   1.000
_cell.length_b   1.000
_cell.length_c   1.000
_cell.angle_alpha   90.00
_cell.angle_beta   90.00
_cell.angle_gamma   90.00
#
_symmetry.space_group_name_H-M   'P 1'
#
loop_
_entity.id
_entity.type
_entity.pdbx_description
1 polymer ?
#
loop_
_entity_poly.entity_id
_entity_poly.type
_entity_poly.pdbx_seq_one_letter_code
_entity_poly.pdbx_strand_id
1 'polypeptide(L)' 'MDRDQIDLWISPSAPGVAPHGLDSTGDPVMNLPWTHSGLPTIGIPLARMPIDYLLGCN' A
#
# COMPACT_ATOMS: atom_id res chain seq x y z
N MET A 1 15.65 3.75 12.46
CA MET A 1 14.74 4.91 12.51
C MET A 1 15.42 6.05 13.25
N ASP A 2 15.61 5.99 14.57
CA ASP A 2 16.25 7.09 15.32
C ASP A 2 17.69 7.40 14.91
N ARG A 3 18.50 6.36 14.67
CA ARG A 3 19.89 6.52 14.22
C ARG A 3 20.00 7.26 12.89
N ASP A 4 19.07 7.00 11.98
CA ASP A 4 19.08 7.51 10.61
C ASP A 4 18.15 8.73 10.44
N GLN A 5 17.54 9.21 11.54
CA GLN A 5 16.59 10.33 11.55
C GLN A 5 15.43 10.13 10.57
N ILE A 6 14.86 8.92 10.55
CA ILE A 6 13.69 8.56 9.73
C ILE A 6 12.46 8.51 10.63
N ASP A 7 11.50 9.41 10.38
CA ASP A 7 10.24 9.48 11.12
C ASP A 7 9.20 8.45 10.61
N LEU A 8 9.15 8.23 9.30
CA LEU A 8 8.20 7.31 8.66
C LEU A 8 8.74 6.76 7.33
N TRP A 9 8.17 5.64 6.90
CA TRP A 9 8.35 5.09 5.56
C TRP A 9 7.08 5.33 4.75
N ILE A 10 7.25 5.52 3.44
CA ILE A 10 6.13 5.61 2.50
C ILE A 10 6.36 4.54 1.45
N SER A 11 5.35 3.71 1.21
CA SER A 11 5.33 2.78 0.08
C SER A 11 3.97 2.75 -0.62
N PRO A 12 3.86 2.18 -1.83
CA PRO A 12 2.55 1.96 -2.46
C PRO A 12 1.70 1.00 -1.63
N SER A 13 0.39 1.25 -1.52
CA SER A 13 -0.53 0.33 -0.81
C SER A 13 -0.80 -0.98 -1.57
N ALA A 14 -0.56 -1.00 -2.87
CA ALA A 14 -0.75 -2.16 -3.76
C ALA A 14 0.23 -2.11 -4.95
N PRO A 15 0.51 -3.24 -5.62
CA PRO A 15 1.35 -3.26 -6.83
C PRO A 15 0.77 -2.46 -8.01
N GLY A 16 -0.54 -2.24 -8.02
CA GLY A 16 -1.25 -1.54 -9.09
C GLY A 16 -2.73 -1.39 -8.79
N VAL A 17 -3.51 -1.13 -9.84
CA VAL A 17 -4.98 -1.04 -9.78
C VAL A 17 -5.58 -2.38 -9.35
N ALA A 18 -6.79 -2.36 -8.78
CA ALA A 18 -7.43 -3.60 -8.39
C ALA A 18 -7.70 -4.48 -9.63
N PRO A 19 -7.53 -5.81 -9.52
CA PRO A 19 -7.84 -6.72 -10.61
C PRO A 19 -9.29 -6.61 -11.06
N HIS A 20 -9.55 -6.90 -12.33
CA HIS A 20 -10.90 -7.00 -12.84
C HIS A 20 -11.56 -8.33 -12.42
N GLY A 21 -12.86 -8.29 -12.12
CA GLY A 21 -13.61 -9.46 -11.67
C GLY A 21 -13.45 -9.74 -10.18
N LEU A 22 -13.86 -10.94 -9.73
CA LEU A 22 -13.88 -11.34 -8.31
C LEU A 22 -13.05 -12.58 -8.00
N ASP A 23 -12.29 -13.09 -8.98
CA ASP A 23 -11.49 -14.31 -8.82
C ASP A 23 -10.28 -14.10 -7.91
N SER A 24 -9.88 -12.83 -7.69
CA SER A 24 -8.75 -12.46 -6.83
C SER A 24 -8.96 -11.07 -6.23
N THR A 25 -8.44 -10.87 -5.03
CA THR A 25 -8.36 -9.57 -4.34
C THR A 25 -7.06 -8.81 -4.64
N GLY A 26 -6.17 -9.37 -5.46
CA GLY A 26 -4.85 -8.81 -5.76
C GLY A 26 -3.70 -9.43 -4.96
N ASP A 27 -2.48 -9.00 -5.27
CA ASP A 27 -1.24 -9.48 -4.63
C ASP A 27 -0.89 -8.64 -3.38
N PRO A 28 -0.77 -9.25 -2.18
CA PRO A 28 -0.48 -8.54 -0.94
C PRO A 28 1.00 -8.17 -0.74
N VAL A 29 1.90 -8.39 -1.72
CA VAL A 29 3.35 -8.19 -1.58
C VAL A 29 3.76 -6.84 -0.97
N MET A 30 3.01 -5.77 -1.21
CA MET A 30 3.28 -4.43 -0.64
C MET A 30 2.85 -4.27 0.84
N ASN A 31 2.11 -5.23 1.40
CA ASN A 31 1.61 -5.23 2.77
C ASN A 31 2.31 -6.26 3.68
N LEU A 32 2.89 -7.31 3.08
CA LEU A 32 3.56 -8.38 3.83
C LEU A 32 4.72 -7.88 4.71
N PRO A 33 5.62 -6.99 4.26
CA PRO A 33 6.74 -6.54 5.09
C PRO A 33 6.28 -5.88 6.39
N TRP A 34 5.24 -5.03 6.30
CA TRP A 34 4.71 -4.30 7.44
C TRP A 34 3.98 -5.19 8.43
N THR A 35 3.16 -6.12 7.91
CA THR A 35 2.43 -7.09 8.73
C THR A 35 3.39 -8.00 9.49
N HIS A 36 4.41 -8.53 8.81
CA HIS A 36 5.40 -9.41 9.44
C HIS A 36 6.30 -8.67 10.43
N SER A 37 6.56 -7.38 10.20
CA SER A 37 7.34 -6.55 11.11
C SER A 37 6.53 -6.04 12.31
N GLY A 38 5.20 -6.23 12.32
CA GLY A 38 4.31 -5.71 13.37
C GLY A 38 4.27 -4.18 13.43
N LEU A 39 4.62 -3.49 12.34
CA LEU A 39 4.67 -2.04 12.28
C LEU A 39 3.27 -1.47 12.02
N PRO A 40 2.91 -0.33 12.64
CA PRO A 40 1.66 0.35 12.31
C PRO A 40 1.72 0.93 10.89
N THR A 41 0.63 0.80 10.14
CA THR A 41 0.51 1.31 8.76
C THR A 41 -0.82 2.04 8.57
N ILE A 42 -0.84 3.08 7.73
CA ILE A 42 -2.05 3.82 7.38
C ILE A 42 -2.15 4.02 5.86
N GLY A 43 -3.28 3.63 5.26
CA GLY A 43 -3.54 3.87 3.85
C GLY A 43 -4.01 5.31 3.59
N ILE A 44 -3.29 6.05 2.74
CA ILE A 44 -3.66 7.41 2.32
C ILE A 44 -4.04 7.38 0.83
N PRO A 45 -5.29 7.76 0.45
CA PRO A 45 -5.67 7.91 -0.95
C PRO A 45 -4.88 9.04 -1.62
N LEU A 46 -4.26 8.76 -2.77
CA LEU A 46 -3.43 9.72 -3.50
C LEU A 46 -4.11 10.26 -4.76
N ALA A 47 -4.61 9.37 -5.63
CA ALA A 47 -5.17 9.76 -6.91
C ALA A 47 -6.26 8.80 -7.38
N ARG A 48 -7.22 9.32 -8.15
CA ARG A 48 -8.21 8.54 -8.89
C ARG A 48 -7.72 8.33 -10.32
N MET A 49 -7.62 7.07 -10.73
CA MET A 49 -7.29 6.68 -12.10
C MET A 49 -8.56 6.69 -12.98
N PRO A 50 -8.44 6.75 -14.33
CA PRO A 50 -9.57 6.91 -15.26
C PRO A 50 -10.69 5.85 -15.16
N ILE A 51 -10.41 4.73 -14.49
CA ILE A 51 -11.30 3.59 -14.27
C ILE A 51 -11.84 3.53 -12.82
N ASP A 52 -11.99 4.68 -12.17
CA ASP A 52 -12.49 4.85 -10.79
C ASP A 52 -11.70 4.14 -9.66
N TYR A 53 -10.52 3.59 -9.97
CA TYR A 53 -9.64 3.02 -8.96
C TYR A 53 -8.85 4.10 -8.22
N LEU A 54 -8.78 3.97 -6.90
CA LEU A 54 -7.93 4.79 -6.05
C LEU A 54 -6.56 4.14 -5.90
N LEU A 55 -5.51 4.90 -6.17
CA LEU A 55 -4.14 4.55 -5.77
C LEU A 55 -3.87 5.14 -4.39
N GLY A 56 -3.27 4.37 -3.49
CA GLY A 56 -2.88 4.82 -2.16
C GLY A 56 -1.42 4.50 -1.83
N CYS A 57 -0.93 5.11 -0.77
CA CYS A 57 0.32 4.74 -0.11
C CYS A 57 0.07 4.30 1.35
N ASN A 58 0.93 3.41 1.85
CA ASN A 58 1.00 3.00 3.25
C ASN A 58 2.26 3.54 3.94
#